data_AF-J2N771-F1
#
_entry.id   AF-J2N771-F1
#
_cell.length_a   1.000
_cell.length_b   1.000
_cell.length_c   1.000
_cell.angle_alpha   90.00
_cell.angle_beta   90.00
_cell.angle_gamma   90.00
#
_symmetry.space_group_name_H-M   'P 1'
#
loop_
_entity.id
_entity.type
_entity.pdbx_description
1 polymer ?
#
loop_
_entity_poly.entity_id
_entity_poly.type
_entity_poly.pdbx_seq_one_letter_code
_entity_poly.pdbx_strand_id
1 'polypeptide(L)'
;MSYQYDEQGRLQAHSASQQERNLFHRRYAYAANGNLTAVDDSRKGNRSYQYDPLDRLINVRGSTPESFAHDPAGNLLGQGDQPTAHLANIKGNRLLMQGDRHYDYDAYGNLTRERRGTGQKLVTEYRYDCQHRLIGASLPGGNAASYKYDAFGRRIEKTVDGSTTEFLWQGERLIAESADNRYRTYIYEPASFRPLVMLDGEGPMKATPFYYQLDHLGTPQELTDYSGEIVWSAKYRAYGNVAALDVAEIDNPLRFQGQYFDAETGLHYNRNRYYNPGTGRFLTPDPIKLAGGLNNYQYVPNPTGWVDPLGLSSGCPGNAGNGVNDSTASSVAESSPVAPAPAEDLDWKSVVPAKGKYKGQSRVDHVQLHNVDNPAKPQHGVFYGDGVDVTNEAWRKAQADGIKPDATGTLKVPMGKMVGRSGGGEANLGKLFYNLEMKLVPETNKIITSYPAE
;
A
#
# COMPACT_ATOMS: atom_id res chain seq x y z
N MET A 1 -3.85 -19.03 15.74
CA MET A 1 -2.71 -18.62 14.91
C MET A 1 -1.58 -18.17 15.81
N SER A 2 -0.33 -18.33 15.38
CA SER A 2 0.86 -17.89 16.11
C SER A 2 1.82 -17.20 15.15
N TYR A 3 2.36 -16.06 15.57
CA TYR A 3 3.34 -15.26 14.84
C TYR A 3 4.59 -15.08 15.71
N GLN A 4 5.76 -15.19 15.11
CA GLN A 4 7.04 -14.93 15.77
C GLN A 4 7.82 -13.95 14.92
N TYR A 5 8.47 -12.99 15.58
CA TYR A 5 9.25 -11.94 14.94
C TYR A 5 10.68 -12.01 15.46
N ASP A 6 11.63 -11.61 14.62
CA ASP A 6 13.01 -11.42 15.06
C ASP A 6 13.19 -10.07 15.79
N GLU A 7 14.40 -9.81 16.28
CA GLU A 7 14.75 -8.58 17.01
C GLU A 7 14.58 -7.30 16.17
N GLN A 8 14.49 -7.42 14.84
CA GLN A 8 14.27 -6.31 13.90
C GLN A 8 12.78 -6.15 13.55
N GLY A 9 11.88 -6.94 14.16
CA GLY A 9 10.44 -6.90 13.90
C GLY A 9 10.00 -7.60 12.62
N ARG A 10 10.88 -8.38 11.97
CA ARG A 10 10.54 -9.11 10.74
C ARG A 10 9.90 -10.45 11.08
N LEU A 11 8.90 -10.85 10.30
CA LEU A 11 8.16 -12.10 10.52
C LEU A 11 9.08 -13.31 10.33
N GLN A 12 9.39 -14.02 11.41
CA GLN A 12 10.27 -15.19 11.39
C GLN A 12 9.48 -16.51 11.24
N ALA A 13 8.30 -16.60 11.85
CA ALA A 13 7.44 -17.76 11.71
C ALA A 13 5.96 -17.40 11.79
N HIS A 14 5.14 -18.12 11.03
CA HIS A 14 3.69 -18.04 11.02
C HIS A 14 3.11 -19.45 10.99
N SER A 15 2.18 -19.76 11.90
CA SER A 15 1.48 -21.04 11.91
C SER A 15 0.02 -20.93 12.31
N ALA A 16 -0.79 -21.80 11.72
CA ALA A 16 -2.18 -22.03 12.11
C ALA A 16 -2.40 -23.50 12.44
N SER A 17 -3.07 -23.75 13.56
CA SER A 17 -3.47 -25.07 14.04
C SER A 17 -4.86 -25.00 14.66
N GLN A 18 -5.59 -26.11 14.62
CA GLN A 18 -6.94 -26.25 15.18
C GLN A 18 -7.13 -27.67 15.70
N GLN A 19 -7.56 -27.82 16.96
CA GLN A 19 -7.87 -29.13 17.58
C GLN A 19 -6.84 -30.22 17.23
N GLU A 20 -5.55 -29.92 17.46
CA GLU A 20 -4.37 -30.75 17.15
C GLU A 20 -4.01 -30.96 15.66
N ARG A 21 -4.85 -30.53 14.71
CA ARG A 21 -4.50 -30.49 13.28
C ARG A 21 -3.67 -29.25 12.97
N ASN A 22 -2.43 -29.44 12.49
CA ASN A 22 -1.63 -28.36 11.92
C ASN A 22 -2.13 -28.05 10.50
N LEU A 23 -2.66 -26.84 10.28
CA LEU A 23 -3.14 -26.41 8.98
C LEU A 23 -1.98 -26.02 8.06
N PHE A 24 -1.07 -25.20 8.61
CA PHE A 24 0.21 -24.86 7.99
C PHE A 24 1.22 -24.32 9.01
N HIS A 25 2.49 -24.41 8.66
CA HIS A 25 3.59 -23.71 9.32
C HIS A 25 4.53 -23.17 8.25
N ARG A 26 4.96 -21.92 8.42
CA ARG A 26 5.84 -21.20 7.51
C ARG A 26 6.93 -20.49 8.29
N ARG A 27 8.18 -20.66 7.88
CA ARG A 27 9.35 -19.97 8.47
C ARG A 27 10.08 -19.17 7.42
N TYR A 28 10.58 -18.02 7.82
CA TYR A 28 11.32 -17.10 6.99
C TYR A 28 12.73 -16.97 7.53
N ALA A 29 13.71 -17.02 6.63
CA ALA A 29 15.10 -16.73 6.93
C ALA A 29 15.52 -15.47 6.18
N TYR A 30 16.27 -14.60 6.86
CA TYR A 30 16.74 -13.34 6.31
C TYR A 30 18.26 -13.26 6.42
N ALA A 31 18.88 -12.64 5.40
CA ALA A 31 20.27 -12.23 5.46
C ALA A 31 20.44 -11.00 6.35
N ALA A 32 21.69 -10.70 6.71
CA ALA A 32 22.04 -9.54 7.52
C ALA A 32 21.61 -8.20 6.89
N ASN A 33 21.58 -8.12 5.55
CA ASN A 33 21.13 -6.94 4.81
C ASN A 33 19.59 -6.84 4.65
N GLY A 34 18.83 -7.77 5.21
CA GLY A 34 17.37 -7.75 5.15
C GLY A 34 16.73 -8.61 4.06
N ASN A 35 17.51 -9.11 3.09
CA ASN A 35 16.96 -9.93 2.02
C ASN A 35 16.42 -11.26 2.55
N LEU A 36 15.26 -11.68 2.05
CA LEU A 36 14.68 -12.98 2.36
C LEU A 36 15.51 -14.08 1.71
N THR A 37 16.19 -14.93 2.46
CA THR A 37 17.04 -16.00 1.89
C THR A 37 16.28 -17.31 1.68
N ALA A 38 15.29 -17.60 2.52
CA ALA A 38 14.52 -18.83 2.41
C ALA A 38 13.11 -18.71 3.01
N VAL A 39 12.19 -19.51 2.47
CA VAL A 39 10.88 -19.79 3.02
C VAL A 39 10.73 -21.31 3.15
N ASP A 40 10.57 -21.80 4.37
CA ASP A 40 10.20 -23.19 4.66
C ASP A 40 8.69 -23.22 4.88
N ASP A 41 7.96 -24.00 4.09
CA ASP A 41 6.49 -24.00 4.07
C ASP A 41 5.95 -25.43 4.03
N SER A 42 5.20 -25.81 5.05
CA SER A 42 4.68 -27.17 5.21
C SER A 42 3.67 -27.59 4.13
N ARG A 43 3.10 -26.65 3.37
CA ARG A 43 2.11 -26.91 2.30
C ARG A 43 2.71 -26.69 0.91
N LYS A 44 3.51 -25.64 0.75
CA LYS A 44 4.02 -25.17 -0.55
C LYS A 44 5.46 -25.60 -0.82
N GLY A 45 6.11 -26.23 0.15
CA GLY A 45 7.50 -26.67 0.06
C GLY A 45 8.50 -25.52 0.18
N ASN A 46 9.77 -25.89 0.17
CA ASN A 46 10.84 -24.96 0.51
C ASN A 46 11.26 -24.14 -0.69
N ARG A 47 11.52 -22.86 -0.45
CA ARG A 47 12.02 -21.90 -1.44
C ARG A 47 13.28 -21.23 -0.93
N SER A 48 14.24 -21.01 -1.82
CA SER A 48 15.45 -20.23 -1.54
C SER A 48 15.63 -19.15 -2.58
N TYR A 49 16.10 -17.99 -2.14
CA TYR A 49 16.22 -16.79 -2.98
C TYR A 49 17.68 -16.37 -3.07
N GLN A 50 18.09 -15.92 -4.26
CA GLN A 50 19.43 -15.42 -4.51
C GLN A 50 19.36 -14.04 -5.15
N TYR A 51 20.30 -13.19 -4.76
CA TYR A 51 20.34 -11.78 -5.12
C TYR A 51 21.68 -11.43 -5.75
N ASP A 52 21.70 -10.41 -6.60
CA ASP A 52 22.93 -9.78 -7.05
C ASP A 52 23.46 -8.78 -6.00
N PRO A 53 24.65 -8.19 -6.18
CA PRO A 53 25.21 -7.20 -5.25
C PRO A 53 24.40 -5.90 -5.10
N LEU A 54 23.37 -5.68 -5.93
CA LEU A 54 22.45 -4.55 -5.84
C LEU A 54 21.12 -4.94 -5.18
N ASP A 55 21.09 -6.08 -4.47
CA ASP A 55 19.93 -6.65 -3.79
C ASP A 55 18.74 -6.98 -4.72
N ARG A 56 19.01 -7.15 -6.02
CA ARG A 56 17.98 -7.53 -7.00
C ARG A 56 17.88 -9.05 -7.05
N LEU A 57 16.65 -9.56 -7.03
CA LEU A 57 16.39 -10.99 -7.09
C LEU A 57 16.86 -11.54 -8.45
N ILE A 58 17.74 -12.54 -8.45
CA ILE A 58 18.27 -13.19 -9.66
C ILE A 58 17.86 -14.65 -9.78
N ASN A 59 17.50 -15.31 -8.67
CA ASN A 59 17.07 -16.71 -8.70
C ASN A 59 16.13 -17.04 -7.55
N VAL A 60 15.12 -17.85 -7.84
CA VAL A 60 14.27 -18.55 -6.87
C VAL A 60 14.39 -20.04 -7.17
N ARG A 61 14.71 -20.83 -6.15
CA ARG A 61 14.66 -22.30 -6.21
C ARG A 61 13.50 -22.82 -5.39
N GLY A 62 12.97 -23.98 -5.75
CA GLY A 62 11.85 -24.63 -5.09
C GLY A 62 11.01 -25.40 -6.10
N SER A 63 9.72 -25.60 -5.80
CA SER A 63 8.77 -26.27 -6.70
C SER A 63 8.45 -25.49 -7.98
N THR A 64 8.68 -24.17 -7.97
CA THR A 64 8.45 -23.28 -9.11
C THR A 64 9.71 -22.42 -9.27
N PRO A 65 10.77 -22.98 -9.88
CA PRO A 65 12.04 -22.27 -10.01
C PRO A 65 11.89 -21.07 -10.96
N GLU A 66 12.57 -19.98 -10.66
CA GLU A 66 12.58 -18.78 -11.49
C GLU A 66 13.98 -18.21 -11.54
N SER A 67 14.36 -17.67 -12.69
CA SER A 67 15.59 -16.91 -12.84
C SER A 67 15.28 -15.58 -13.49
N PHE A 68 16.06 -14.57 -13.14
CA PHE A 68 15.83 -13.18 -13.54
C PHE A 68 17.12 -12.57 -14.06
N ALA A 69 17.00 -11.81 -15.14
CA ALA A 69 18.08 -11.00 -15.69
C ALA A 69 17.65 -9.53 -15.63
N HIS A 70 18.55 -8.66 -15.19
CA HIS A 70 18.29 -7.23 -15.05
C HIS A 70 19.31 -6.43 -15.85
N ASP A 71 18.87 -5.36 -16.50
CA ASP A 71 19.80 -4.36 -17.04
C ASP A 71 20.28 -3.39 -15.93
N PRO A 72 21.28 -2.52 -16.20
CA PRO A 72 21.72 -1.53 -15.21
C PRO A 72 20.67 -0.50 -14.79
N ALA A 73 19.61 -0.30 -15.59
CA ALA A 73 18.49 0.58 -15.26
C ALA A 73 17.40 -0.13 -14.44
N GLY A 74 17.62 -1.40 -14.04
CA GLY A 74 16.68 -2.17 -13.23
C GLY A 74 15.50 -2.74 -14.02
N ASN A 75 15.56 -2.75 -15.36
CA ASN A 75 14.55 -3.40 -16.16
C ASN A 75 14.73 -4.92 -16.10
N LEU A 76 13.62 -5.63 -15.93
CA LEU A 76 13.56 -7.07 -15.99
C LEU A 76 13.64 -7.53 -17.45
N LEU A 77 14.75 -8.15 -17.83
CA LEU A 77 15.02 -8.64 -19.19
C LEU A 77 14.41 -10.01 -19.45
N GLY A 78 14.22 -10.82 -18.41
CA GLY A 78 13.61 -12.14 -18.54
C GLY A 78 13.18 -12.66 -17.18
N GLN A 79 12.04 -13.35 -17.15
CA GLN A 79 11.52 -14.05 -15.98
C GLN A 79 11.04 -15.43 -16.38
N GLY A 80 11.36 -16.42 -15.55
CA GLY A 80 10.87 -17.79 -15.67
C GLY A 80 11.98 -18.82 -15.52
N ASP A 81 11.67 -20.05 -15.87
CA ASP A 81 12.53 -21.20 -15.64
C ASP A 81 13.76 -21.20 -16.58
N GLN A 82 13.70 -20.48 -17.71
CA GLN A 82 14.79 -20.32 -18.70
C GLN A 82 14.89 -18.86 -19.20
N PRO A 83 15.52 -17.95 -18.44
CA PRO A 83 15.48 -16.50 -18.68
C PRO A 83 16.28 -16.06 -19.91
N THR A 84 17.26 -16.85 -20.35
CA THR A 84 18.13 -16.53 -21.50
C THR A 84 17.46 -16.77 -22.86
N ALA A 85 16.37 -17.55 -22.90
CA ALA A 85 15.67 -17.86 -24.15
C ALA A 85 14.79 -16.72 -24.67
N HIS A 86 14.45 -15.74 -23.82
CA HIS A 86 13.47 -14.69 -24.11
C HIS A 86 13.87 -13.31 -23.57
N LEU A 87 15.13 -12.91 -23.75
CA LEU A 87 15.59 -11.59 -23.34
C LEU A 87 14.78 -10.48 -24.01
N ALA A 88 14.34 -9.54 -23.21
CA ALA A 88 13.54 -8.40 -23.62
C ALA A 88 14.36 -7.40 -24.43
N ASN A 89 13.75 -6.83 -25.46
CA ASN A 89 14.24 -5.63 -26.12
C ASN A 89 13.66 -4.41 -25.39
N ILE A 90 14.52 -3.58 -24.81
CA ILE A 90 14.12 -2.43 -24.01
C ILE A 90 14.83 -1.18 -24.52
N LYS A 91 14.08 -0.08 -24.67
CA LYS A 91 14.63 1.23 -25.06
C LYS A 91 14.01 2.33 -24.21
N GLY A 92 14.85 3.08 -23.49
CA GLY A 92 14.38 4.15 -22.59
C GLY A 92 13.38 3.63 -21.55
N ASN A 93 13.68 2.47 -20.94
CA ASN A 93 12.82 1.73 -20.02
C ASN A 93 11.49 1.21 -20.60
N ARG A 94 11.20 1.39 -21.90
CA ARG A 94 10.03 0.83 -22.58
C ARG A 94 10.33 -0.57 -23.08
N LEU A 95 9.48 -1.53 -22.74
CA LEU A 95 9.59 -2.92 -23.17
C LEU A 95 9.05 -3.01 -24.59
N LEU A 96 9.88 -3.19 -25.61
CA LEU A 96 9.44 -3.23 -27.01
C LEU A 96 9.09 -4.66 -27.46
N MET A 97 9.79 -5.66 -26.93
CA MET A 97 9.59 -7.06 -27.30
C MET A 97 10.02 -7.99 -26.17
N GLN A 98 9.31 -9.10 -25.96
CA GLN A 98 9.73 -10.20 -25.09
C GLN A 98 9.17 -11.52 -25.63
N GLY A 99 10.04 -12.47 -25.97
CA GLY A 99 9.61 -13.69 -26.66
C GLY A 99 8.92 -13.35 -27.99
N ASP A 100 7.68 -13.81 -28.18
CA ASP A 100 6.86 -13.49 -29.36
C ASP A 100 6.02 -12.21 -29.21
N ARG A 101 6.00 -11.61 -28.02
CA ARG A 101 5.18 -10.46 -27.68
C ARG A 101 5.85 -9.16 -28.12
N HIS A 102 5.07 -8.27 -28.72
CA HIS A 102 5.48 -6.93 -29.14
C HIS A 102 4.59 -5.88 -28.49
N TYR A 103 5.18 -4.77 -28.10
CA TYR A 103 4.54 -3.76 -27.28
C TYR A 103 4.66 -2.38 -27.92
N ASP A 104 3.53 -1.71 -28.09
CA ASP A 104 3.48 -0.33 -28.59
C ASP A 104 3.13 0.65 -27.48
N TYR A 105 3.69 1.85 -27.58
CA TYR A 105 3.44 2.93 -26.66
C TYR A 105 2.98 4.18 -27.39
N ASP A 106 2.15 4.98 -26.72
CA ASP A 106 1.86 6.35 -27.18
C ASP A 106 3.06 7.29 -26.93
N ALA A 107 2.90 8.56 -27.31
CA ALA A 107 3.92 9.60 -27.11
C ALA A 107 4.24 9.85 -25.63
N TYR A 108 3.28 9.63 -24.73
CA TYR A 108 3.42 9.79 -23.28
C TYR A 108 4.03 8.56 -22.61
N GLY A 109 4.18 7.45 -23.34
CA GLY A 109 4.76 6.21 -22.84
C GLY A 109 3.74 5.25 -22.22
N ASN A 110 2.44 5.44 -22.45
CA ASN A 110 1.43 4.46 -22.03
C ASN A 110 1.40 3.30 -23.02
N LEU A 111 1.37 2.06 -22.52
CA LEU A 111 1.27 0.87 -23.37
C LEU A 111 -0.09 0.86 -24.07
N THR A 112 -0.13 1.02 -25.39
CA THR A 112 -1.37 1.05 -26.18
C THR A 112 -1.71 -0.27 -26.82
N ARG A 113 -0.71 -1.12 -27.12
CA ARG A 113 -0.95 -2.45 -27.71
C ARG A 113 0.04 -3.50 -27.22
N GLU A 114 -0.47 -4.69 -26.95
CA GLU A 114 0.32 -5.92 -26.91
C GLU A 114 -0.10 -6.79 -28.11
N ARG A 115 0.85 -7.22 -28.92
CA ARG A 115 0.63 -8.17 -30.01
C ARG A 115 1.42 -9.45 -29.77
N ARG A 116 0.86 -10.60 -30.15
CA ARG A 116 1.54 -11.90 -30.08
C ARG A 116 1.03 -12.91 -31.10
N GLY A 117 1.63 -14.10 -31.11
CA GLY A 117 1.24 -15.20 -31.99
C GLY A 117 1.63 -15.00 -33.47
N THR A 118 1.21 -15.94 -34.31
CA THR A 118 1.57 -15.97 -35.74
C THR A 118 1.14 -14.69 -36.46
N GLY A 119 2.13 -13.97 -37.00
CA GLY A 119 1.90 -12.70 -37.69
C GLY A 119 1.38 -11.58 -36.79
N GLN A 120 1.56 -11.69 -35.46
CA GLN A 120 1.19 -10.65 -34.50
C GLN A 120 -0.32 -10.32 -34.49
N LYS A 121 -1.16 -11.31 -34.82
CA LYS A 121 -2.61 -11.15 -34.99
C LYS A 121 -3.40 -11.15 -33.69
N LEU A 122 -2.84 -11.70 -32.60
CA LEU A 122 -3.49 -11.65 -31.29
C LEU A 122 -3.14 -10.30 -30.66
N VAL A 123 -4.05 -9.34 -30.77
CA VAL A 123 -3.85 -7.96 -30.32
C VAL A 123 -4.71 -7.66 -29.09
N THR A 124 -4.07 -7.20 -28.02
CA THR A 124 -4.74 -6.53 -26.91
C THR A 124 -4.51 -5.04 -27.07
N GLU A 125 -5.57 -4.23 -27.12
CA GLU A 125 -5.48 -2.77 -27.20
C GLU A 125 -5.91 -2.12 -25.89
N TYR A 126 -5.21 -1.07 -25.49
CA TYR A 126 -5.45 -0.31 -24.26
C TYR A 126 -5.78 1.14 -24.59
N ARG A 127 -6.79 1.70 -23.93
CA ARG A 127 -7.24 3.09 -24.10
C ARG A 127 -7.13 3.84 -22.79
N TYR A 128 -6.63 5.06 -22.85
CA TYR A 128 -6.40 5.92 -21.69
C TYR A 128 -7.17 7.23 -21.81
N ASP A 129 -7.50 7.84 -20.67
CA ASP A 129 -7.98 9.21 -20.62
C ASP A 129 -6.82 10.24 -20.61
N CYS A 130 -7.17 11.53 -20.56
CA CYS A 130 -6.19 12.61 -20.52
C CYS A 130 -5.35 12.67 -19.22
N GLN A 131 -5.71 11.88 -18.21
CA GLN A 131 -4.95 11.72 -16.96
C GLN A 131 -4.13 10.42 -16.98
N HIS A 132 -4.00 9.77 -18.14
CA HIS A 132 -3.27 8.52 -18.35
C HIS A 132 -3.81 7.33 -17.55
N ARG A 133 -5.09 7.36 -17.17
CA ARG A 133 -5.77 6.22 -16.51
C ARG A 133 -6.36 5.30 -17.56
N LEU A 134 -6.21 3.99 -17.38
CA LEU A 134 -6.74 2.99 -18.31
C LEU A 134 -8.27 3.00 -18.25
N ILE A 135 -8.95 3.43 -19.32
CA ILE A 135 -10.41 3.49 -19.39
C ILE A 135 -11.02 2.34 -20.20
N GLY A 136 -10.19 1.55 -20.89
CA GLY A 136 -10.66 0.31 -21.47
C GLY A 136 -9.57 -0.55 -22.11
N ALA A 137 -9.89 -1.82 -22.27
CA ALA A 137 -9.08 -2.81 -22.94
C ALA A 137 -9.93 -3.65 -23.91
N SER A 138 -9.38 -3.97 -25.07
CA SER A 138 -10.00 -4.85 -26.07
C SER A 138 -9.09 -6.04 -26.29
N LEU A 139 -9.60 -7.26 -26.13
CA LEU A 139 -8.81 -8.50 -26.11
C LEU A 139 -8.86 -9.24 -27.46
N PRO A 140 -7.90 -10.15 -27.75
CA PRO A 140 -7.81 -10.90 -29.01
C PRO A 140 -9.03 -11.79 -29.37
N GLY A 141 -10.02 -11.93 -28.48
CA GLY A 141 -11.24 -12.72 -28.69
C GLY A 141 -12.51 -11.89 -28.85
N GLY A 142 -12.41 -10.56 -28.88
CA GLY A 142 -13.56 -9.65 -28.95
C GLY A 142 -14.10 -9.21 -27.59
N ASN A 143 -13.70 -9.86 -26.50
CA ASN A 143 -14.01 -9.41 -25.15
C ASN A 143 -13.47 -7.99 -24.92
N ALA A 144 -14.22 -7.20 -24.17
CA ALA A 144 -13.86 -5.83 -23.87
C ALA A 144 -14.15 -5.47 -22.42
N ALA A 145 -13.24 -4.70 -21.85
CA ALA A 145 -13.36 -4.12 -20.53
C ALA A 145 -13.38 -2.60 -20.62
N SER A 146 -14.19 -1.95 -19.80
CA SER A 146 -14.16 -0.51 -19.55
C SER A 146 -14.08 -0.24 -18.06
N TYR A 147 -13.47 0.90 -17.71
CA TYR A 147 -13.24 1.28 -16.32
C TYR A 147 -13.63 2.75 -16.12
N LYS A 148 -14.24 3.05 -14.97
CA LYS A 148 -14.57 4.42 -14.56
C LYS A 148 -13.90 4.77 -13.24
N TYR A 149 -13.59 6.05 -13.10
CA TYR A 149 -12.85 6.59 -11.97
C TYR A 149 -13.58 7.76 -11.34
N ASP A 150 -13.43 7.92 -10.03
CA ASP A 150 -13.87 9.13 -9.34
C ASP A 150 -12.89 10.30 -9.55
N ALA A 151 -13.22 11.46 -8.96
CA ALA A 151 -12.38 12.67 -9.04
C ALA A 151 -11.01 12.51 -8.35
N PHE A 152 -10.86 11.55 -7.43
CA PHE A 152 -9.60 11.19 -6.79
C PHE A 152 -8.82 10.14 -7.59
N GLY A 153 -9.35 9.70 -8.74
CA GLY A 153 -8.76 8.71 -9.62
C GLY A 153 -8.91 7.26 -9.16
N ARG A 154 -9.76 6.98 -8.16
CA ARG A 154 -10.03 5.60 -7.69
C ARG A 154 -10.98 4.95 -8.66
N ARG A 155 -10.70 3.70 -9.04
CA ARG A 155 -11.62 2.95 -9.90
C ARG A 155 -12.90 2.64 -9.15
N ILE A 156 -14.02 3.18 -9.60
CA ILE A 156 -15.34 2.99 -8.98
C ILE A 156 -16.21 2.00 -9.74
N GLU A 157 -15.86 1.68 -10.98
CA GLU A 157 -16.63 0.76 -11.82
C GLU A 157 -15.69 0.04 -12.79
N LYS A 158 -15.98 -1.24 -13.05
CA LYS A 158 -15.54 -1.94 -14.24
C LYS A 158 -16.72 -2.61 -14.92
N THR A 159 -16.72 -2.62 -16.25
CA THR A 159 -17.68 -3.39 -17.05
C THR A 159 -16.92 -4.32 -17.97
N VAL A 160 -17.20 -5.61 -17.89
CA VAL A 160 -16.62 -6.66 -18.74
C VAL A 160 -17.76 -7.35 -19.46
N ASP A 161 -17.76 -7.29 -20.78
CA ASP A 161 -18.77 -7.94 -21.63
C ASP A 161 -20.24 -7.69 -21.18
N GLY A 162 -20.51 -6.45 -20.75
CA GLY A 162 -21.81 -6.00 -20.26
C GLY A 162 -22.10 -6.26 -18.78
N SER A 163 -21.26 -7.03 -18.08
CA SER A 163 -21.37 -7.27 -16.63
C SER A 163 -20.60 -6.20 -15.87
N THR A 164 -21.27 -5.49 -14.97
CA THR A 164 -20.68 -4.39 -14.20
C THR A 164 -20.35 -4.80 -12.77
N THR A 165 -19.20 -4.36 -12.29
CA THR A 165 -18.79 -4.42 -10.89
C THR A 165 -18.46 -3.02 -10.41
N GLU A 166 -19.10 -2.59 -9.33
CA GLU A 166 -18.87 -1.33 -8.64
C GLU A 166 -17.90 -1.52 -7.47
N PHE A 167 -17.13 -0.49 -7.15
CA PHE A 167 -16.07 -0.53 -6.15
C PHE A 167 -16.22 0.62 -5.15
N LEU A 168 -16.14 0.31 -3.85
CA LEU A 168 -16.22 1.27 -2.76
C LEU A 168 -14.88 1.40 -2.05
N TRP A 169 -14.57 2.62 -1.60
CA TRP A 169 -13.24 2.98 -1.10
C TRP A 169 -13.28 3.68 0.27
N GLN A 170 -12.33 3.35 1.13
CA GLN A 170 -12.00 4.08 2.35
C GLN A 170 -10.61 4.70 2.21
N GLY A 171 -10.54 6.01 1.96
CA GLY A 171 -9.29 6.65 1.55
C GLY A 171 -8.75 6.02 0.26
N GLU A 172 -7.53 5.48 0.34
CA GLU A 172 -6.85 4.78 -0.77
C GLU A 172 -7.07 3.25 -0.79
N ARG A 173 -7.88 2.71 0.13
CA ARG A 173 -8.13 1.26 0.25
C ARG A 173 -9.47 0.88 -0.36
N LEU A 174 -9.47 -0.14 -1.22
CA LEU A 174 -10.68 -0.76 -1.76
C LEU A 174 -11.34 -1.56 -0.63
N ILE A 175 -12.55 -1.21 -0.22
CA ILE A 175 -13.22 -1.87 0.91
C ILE A 175 -14.41 -2.74 0.50
N ALA A 176 -14.97 -2.56 -0.70
CA ALA A 176 -16.03 -3.44 -1.18
C ALA A 176 -16.12 -3.49 -2.70
N GLU A 177 -16.67 -4.60 -3.20
CA GLU A 177 -17.15 -4.75 -4.58
C GLU A 177 -18.61 -5.22 -4.59
N SER A 178 -19.36 -4.75 -5.58
CA SER A 178 -20.78 -5.04 -5.77
C SER A 178 -21.06 -5.35 -7.25
N ALA A 179 -21.71 -6.47 -7.52
CA ALA A 179 -22.19 -6.88 -8.84
C ALA A 179 -23.50 -7.67 -8.70
N ASP A 180 -24.18 -7.95 -9.83
CA ASP A 180 -25.46 -8.68 -9.90
C ASP A 180 -25.35 -10.12 -9.34
N ASN A 181 -25.44 -10.27 -8.01
CA ASN A 181 -25.23 -11.50 -7.20
C ASN A 181 -23.83 -11.70 -6.61
N ARG A 182 -23.06 -10.61 -6.43
CA ARG A 182 -21.79 -10.70 -5.72
C ARG A 182 -21.54 -9.44 -4.92
N TYR A 183 -21.44 -9.63 -3.61
CA TYR A 183 -21.16 -8.54 -2.66
C TYR A 183 -20.01 -8.99 -1.80
N ARG A 184 -18.91 -8.26 -1.86
CA ARG A 184 -17.75 -8.53 -1.01
C ARG A 184 -17.31 -7.30 -0.28
N THR A 185 -16.98 -7.47 0.98
CA THR A 185 -16.34 -6.43 1.80
C THR A 185 -14.99 -6.94 2.28
N TYR A 186 -13.97 -6.09 2.20
CA TYR A 186 -12.61 -6.37 2.63
C TYR A 186 -12.30 -5.54 3.88
N ILE A 187 -11.91 -6.22 4.95
CA ILE A 187 -11.47 -5.61 6.20
C ILE A 187 -9.95 -5.76 6.27
N TYR A 188 -9.26 -4.67 6.60
CA TYR A 188 -7.80 -4.60 6.63
C TYR A 188 -7.28 -4.39 8.05
N GLU A 189 -6.00 -4.70 8.25
CA GLU A 189 -5.26 -4.25 9.42
C GLU A 189 -5.31 -2.70 9.52
N PRO A 190 -5.35 -2.12 10.73
CA PRO A 190 -5.35 -0.67 10.90
C PRO A 190 -4.18 -0.01 10.15
N ALA A 191 -4.47 1.08 9.43
CA ALA A 191 -3.49 1.87 8.68
C ALA A 191 -2.60 1.05 7.71
N SER A 192 -3.12 -0.05 7.16
CA SER A 192 -2.37 -1.00 6.34
C SER A 192 -3.18 -1.49 5.14
N PHE A 193 -2.51 -2.01 4.11
CA PHE A 193 -3.11 -2.67 2.96
C PHE A 193 -3.17 -4.20 3.11
N ARG A 194 -2.78 -4.72 4.28
CA ARG A 194 -2.83 -6.15 4.63
C ARG A 194 -4.27 -6.56 4.97
N PRO A 195 -4.92 -7.42 4.17
CA PRO A 195 -6.31 -7.80 4.41
C PRO A 195 -6.40 -8.82 5.54
N LEU A 196 -7.42 -8.68 6.39
CA LEU A 196 -7.70 -9.56 7.54
C LEU A 196 -8.89 -10.49 7.25
N VAL A 197 -9.99 -9.93 6.76
CA VAL A 197 -11.25 -10.65 6.55
C VAL A 197 -11.86 -10.24 5.22
N MET A 198 -12.37 -11.22 4.48
CA MET A 198 -13.32 -11.04 3.39
C MET A 198 -14.69 -11.47 3.88
N LEU A 199 -15.68 -10.60 3.74
CA LEU A 199 -17.10 -10.94 3.93
C LEU A 199 -17.72 -11.12 2.55
N ASP A 200 -18.25 -12.30 2.27
CA ASP A 200 -18.91 -12.61 0.99
C ASP A 200 -20.41 -12.84 1.22
N GLY A 201 -21.25 -12.04 0.57
CA GLY A 201 -22.71 -12.10 0.70
C GLY A 201 -23.36 -10.75 1.02
N GLU A 202 -24.67 -10.67 0.77
CA GLU A 202 -25.44 -9.42 0.88
C GLU A 202 -26.00 -9.19 2.29
N GLY A 203 -25.56 -8.11 2.94
CA GLY A 203 -26.07 -7.68 4.24
C GLY A 203 -25.55 -8.52 5.42
N PRO A 204 -25.79 -8.07 6.67
CA PRO A 204 -25.14 -8.61 7.86
C PRO A 204 -25.54 -10.05 8.21
N MET A 205 -26.66 -10.55 7.68
CA MET A 205 -27.19 -11.89 8.00
C MET A 205 -26.81 -12.96 6.97
N LYS A 206 -26.43 -12.57 5.75
CA LYS A 206 -26.03 -13.52 4.68
C LYS A 206 -24.53 -13.48 4.38
N ALA A 207 -23.82 -12.47 4.89
CA ALA A 207 -22.38 -12.34 4.71
C ALA A 207 -21.64 -13.45 5.48
N THR A 208 -20.86 -14.24 4.76
CA THR A 208 -20.00 -15.30 5.32
C THR A 208 -18.57 -14.78 5.48
N PRO A 209 -17.95 -14.91 6.67
CA PRO A 209 -16.59 -14.45 6.88
C PRO A 209 -15.55 -15.49 6.44
N PHE A 210 -14.52 -15.00 5.76
CA PHE A 210 -13.31 -15.73 5.38
C PHE A 210 -12.08 -14.96 5.87
N TYR A 211 -11.11 -15.67 6.46
CA TYR A 211 -9.96 -15.07 7.13
C TYR A 211 -8.71 -15.24 6.28
N TYR A 212 -8.01 -14.13 6.02
CA TYR A 212 -6.80 -14.12 5.21
C TYR A 212 -5.59 -14.64 6.01
N GLN A 213 -4.83 -15.51 5.36
CA GLN A 213 -3.53 -15.97 5.81
C GLN A 213 -2.47 -15.35 4.90
N LEU A 214 -1.68 -14.43 5.45
CA LEU A 214 -0.75 -13.63 4.67
C LEU A 214 0.68 -14.18 4.75
N ASP A 215 1.50 -13.84 3.77
CA ASP A 215 2.95 -13.93 3.88
C ASP A 215 3.58 -12.73 4.61
N HIS A 216 4.91 -12.69 4.64
CA HIS A 216 5.68 -11.61 5.26
C HIS A 216 5.43 -10.26 4.58
N LEU A 217 5.13 -10.23 3.27
CA LEU A 217 4.78 -9.01 2.52
C LEU A 217 3.32 -8.61 2.69
N GLY A 218 2.48 -9.44 3.30
CA GLY A 218 1.05 -9.15 3.41
C GLY A 218 0.24 -9.64 2.22
N THR A 219 0.82 -10.49 1.38
CA THR A 219 0.14 -11.11 0.24
C THR A 219 -0.75 -12.23 0.74
N PRO A 220 -2.03 -12.28 0.33
CA PRO A 220 -2.90 -13.45 0.57
C PRO A 220 -2.26 -14.73 0.05
N GLN A 221 -2.02 -15.70 0.94
CA GLN A 221 -1.50 -17.02 0.59
C GLN A 221 -2.60 -18.09 0.69
N GLU A 222 -3.46 -17.97 1.71
CA GLU A 222 -4.62 -18.82 1.95
C GLU A 222 -5.82 -18.00 2.46
N LEU A 223 -7.03 -18.51 2.27
CA LEU A 223 -8.25 -18.07 2.96
C LEU A 223 -8.84 -19.26 3.72
N THR A 224 -9.21 -19.04 4.97
CA THR A 224 -9.91 -20.04 5.79
C THR A 224 -11.34 -19.61 6.07
N ASP A 225 -12.27 -20.56 6.12
CA ASP A 225 -13.63 -20.30 6.58
C ASP A 225 -13.72 -20.21 8.12
N TYR A 226 -14.94 -20.05 8.65
CA TYR A 226 -15.19 -20.03 10.10
C TYR A 226 -14.90 -21.35 10.81
N SER A 227 -14.88 -22.45 10.06
CA SER A 227 -14.54 -23.77 10.58
C SER A 227 -13.04 -24.01 10.62
N GLY A 228 -12.23 -23.15 9.99
CA GLY A 228 -10.77 -23.28 9.91
C GLY A 228 -10.27 -24.05 8.69
N GLU A 229 -11.17 -24.52 7.81
CA GLU A 229 -10.81 -25.18 6.57
C GLU A 229 -10.31 -24.15 5.55
N ILE A 230 -9.31 -24.54 4.77
CA ILE A 230 -8.74 -23.69 3.71
C ILE A 230 -9.63 -23.82 2.47
N VAL A 231 -10.29 -22.73 2.09
CA VAL A 231 -11.22 -22.66 0.94
C VAL A 231 -10.59 -22.01 -0.30
N TRP A 232 -9.43 -21.38 -0.13
CA TRP A 232 -8.63 -20.87 -1.24
C TRP A 232 -7.14 -20.88 -0.86
N SER A 233 -6.27 -21.26 -1.80
CA SER A 233 -4.81 -21.31 -1.59
C SER A 233 -4.10 -21.12 -2.92
N ALA A 234 -3.18 -20.14 -2.98
CA ALA A 234 -2.45 -19.82 -4.20
C ALA A 234 -0.93 -19.95 -4.02
N LYS A 235 -0.25 -20.49 -5.03
CA LYS A 235 1.21 -20.44 -5.19
C LYS A 235 1.56 -19.30 -6.13
N TYR A 236 2.48 -18.44 -5.70
CA TYR A 236 2.90 -17.27 -6.45
C TYR A 236 4.32 -17.42 -7.00
N ARG A 237 4.51 -16.87 -8.19
CA ARG A 237 5.80 -16.45 -8.73
C ARG A 237 6.26 -15.16 -8.04
N ALA A 238 7.57 -14.89 -8.08
CA ALA A 238 8.19 -13.79 -7.33
C ALA A 238 7.61 -12.41 -7.63
N TYR A 239 7.21 -12.16 -8.87
CA TYR A 239 6.59 -10.90 -9.31
C TYR A 239 5.06 -10.89 -9.26
N GLY A 240 4.45 -11.78 -8.47
CA GLY A 240 3.02 -11.72 -8.12
C GLY A 240 2.08 -12.49 -9.05
N ASN A 241 2.61 -13.16 -10.08
CA ASN A 241 1.85 -14.08 -10.90
C ASN A 241 1.39 -15.29 -10.09
N VAL A 242 0.13 -15.72 -10.24
CA VAL A 242 -0.34 -16.99 -9.67
C VAL A 242 0.20 -18.13 -10.54
N ALA A 243 1.09 -18.95 -9.97
CA ALA A 243 1.63 -20.14 -10.62
C ALA A 243 0.61 -21.29 -10.62
N ALA A 244 -0.09 -21.47 -9.50
CA ALA A 244 -1.12 -22.48 -9.33
C ALA A 244 -2.09 -22.09 -8.21
N LEU A 245 -3.33 -22.55 -8.32
CA LEU A 245 -4.29 -22.57 -7.21
C LEU A 245 -4.35 -23.99 -6.68
N ASP A 246 -3.94 -24.20 -5.43
CA ASP A 246 -4.04 -25.50 -4.77
C ASP A 246 -5.48 -25.75 -4.28
N VAL A 247 -6.21 -24.68 -3.94
CA VAL A 247 -7.63 -24.69 -3.58
C VAL A 247 -8.30 -23.46 -4.18
N ALA A 248 -9.51 -23.61 -4.73
CA ALA A 248 -10.25 -22.56 -5.40
C ALA A 248 -11.78 -22.72 -5.23
N GLU A 249 -12.24 -22.97 -4.00
CA GLU A 249 -13.68 -23.05 -3.69
C GLU A 249 -14.33 -21.67 -3.69
N ILE A 250 -13.55 -20.65 -3.29
CA ILE A 250 -13.89 -19.24 -3.46
C ILE A 250 -12.78 -18.56 -4.26
N ASP A 251 -13.13 -17.56 -5.07
CA ASP A 251 -12.12 -16.75 -5.74
C ASP A 251 -11.67 -15.59 -4.86
N ASN A 252 -10.43 -15.14 -5.03
CA ASN A 252 -9.88 -13.99 -4.32
C ASN A 252 -9.16 -13.07 -5.33
N PRO A 253 -9.61 -11.81 -5.52
CA PRO A 253 -8.96 -10.89 -6.45
C PRO A 253 -7.79 -10.12 -5.83
N LEU A 254 -7.64 -10.06 -4.50
CA LEU A 254 -6.53 -9.33 -3.88
C LEU A 254 -5.18 -10.03 -4.17
N ARG A 255 -4.14 -9.24 -4.45
CA ARG A 255 -2.77 -9.70 -4.80
C ARG A 255 -1.77 -9.10 -3.82
N PHE A 256 -0.63 -8.58 -4.29
CA PHE A 256 0.24 -7.77 -3.43
C PHE A 256 -0.55 -6.61 -2.82
N GLN A 257 -0.02 -6.05 -1.74
CA GLN A 257 -0.66 -4.91 -1.07
C GLN A 257 -1.05 -3.84 -2.10
N GLY A 258 -2.30 -3.38 -2.04
CA GLY A 258 -2.87 -2.38 -2.98
C GLY A 258 -3.37 -2.93 -4.32
N GLN A 259 -3.10 -4.20 -4.64
CA GLN A 259 -3.40 -4.77 -5.95
C GLN A 259 -4.70 -5.57 -6.01
N TYR A 260 -5.47 -5.35 -7.07
CA TYR A 260 -6.68 -6.08 -7.43
C TYR A 260 -6.50 -6.75 -8.80
N PHE A 261 -6.73 -8.06 -8.89
CA PHE A 261 -6.60 -8.85 -10.11
C PHE A 261 -7.83 -8.71 -11.02
N ASP A 262 -7.61 -8.23 -12.24
CA ASP A 262 -8.59 -8.20 -13.30
C ASP A 262 -8.41 -9.40 -14.22
N ALA A 263 -9.23 -10.43 -14.00
CA ALA A 263 -9.17 -11.69 -14.73
C ALA A 263 -9.30 -11.52 -16.26
N GLU A 264 -10.07 -10.51 -16.68
CA GLU A 264 -10.31 -10.20 -18.09
C GLU A 264 -9.03 -9.80 -18.85
N THR A 265 -8.07 -9.15 -18.18
CA THR A 265 -6.81 -8.70 -18.81
C THR A 265 -5.58 -9.45 -18.28
N GLY A 266 -5.71 -10.10 -17.12
CA GLY A 266 -4.58 -10.63 -16.36
C GLY A 266 -3.75 -9.55 -15.65
N LEU A 267 -4.17 -8.29 -15.70
CA LEU A 267 -3.49 -7.18 -15.05
C LEU A 267 -3.92 -7.05 -13.60
N HIS A 268 -3.07 -6.41 -12.82
CA HIS A 268 -3.36 -6.02 -11.45
C HIS A 268 -3.60 -4.51 -11.43
N TYR A 269 -4.84 -4.08 -11.17
CA TYR A 269 -5.12 -2.70 -10.84
C TYR A 269 -4.41 -2.35 -9.53
N ASN A 270 -3.48 -1.41 -9.56
CA ASN A 270 -2.67 -0.97 -8.42
C ASN A 270 -2.82 0.54 -8.24
N ARG A 271 -4.02 0.94 -7.76
CA ARG A 271 -4.47 2.30 -7.47
C ARG A 271 -4.22 3.36 -8.55
N ASN A 272 -2.99 3.81 -8.74
CA ASN A 272 -2.62 4.82 -9.74
C ASN A 272 -2.19 4.22 -11.08
N ARG A 273 -1.82 2.93 -11.13
CA ARG A 273 -1.32 2.27 -12.34
C ARG A 273 -1.86 0.84 -12.49
N TYR A 274 -1.74 0.28 -13.68
CA TYR A 274 -1.97 -1.14 -13.93
C TYR A 274 -0.63 -1.87 -14.01
N TYR A 275 -0.47 -2.90 -13.19
CA TYR A 275 0.71 -3.74 -13.08
C TYR A 275 0.51 -5.03 -13.88
N ASN A 276 1.51 -5.41 -14.69
CA ASN A 276 1.54 -6.67 -15.39
C ASN A 276 2.52 -7.62 -14.67
N PRO A 277 2.04 -8.62 -13.91
CA PRO A 277 2.92 -9.58 -13.24
C PRO A 277 3.71 -10.47 -14.20
N GLY A 278 3.26 -10.63 -15.45
CA GLY A 278 3.95 -11.38 -16.51
C GLY A 278 5.24 -10.74 -16.99
N THR A 279 5.32 -9.40 -16.93
CA THR A 279 6.51 -8.64 -17.32
C THR A 279 7.18 -7.96 -16.12
N GLY A 280 6.60 -8.06 -14.92
CA GLY A 280 7.14 -7.49 -13.70
C GLY A 280 7.15 -5.95 -13.66
N ARG A 281 6.23 -5.31 -14.40
CA ARG A 281 6.22 -3.83 -14.58
C ARG A 281 4.84 -3.23 -14.78
N PHE A 282 4.76 -1.91 -14.63
CA PHE A 282 3.57 -1.13 -14.94
C PHE A 282 3.41 -0.87 -16.44
N LEU A 283 2.15 -0.65 -16.86
CA LEU A 283 1.79 -0.31 -18.25
C LEU A 283 2.08 1.14 -18.61
N THR A 284 2.10 2.02 -17.62
CA THR A 284 2.30 3.46 -17.77
C THR A 284 3.50 3.92 -16.94
N PRO A 285 4.16 5.03 -17.33
CA PRO A 285 5.19 5.63 -16.50
C PRO A 285 4.60 6.09 -15.16
N ASP A 286 5.43 6.16 -14.14
CA ASP A 286 5.06 6.67 -12.83
C ASP A 286 4.45 8.09 -12.95
N PRO A 287 3.21 8.34 -12.46
CA PRO A 287 2.56 9.64 -12.53
C PRO A 287 3.34 10.76 -11.81
N ILE A 288 4.11 10.41 -10.78
CA ILE A 288 5.00 11.36 -10.07
C ILE A 288 6.39 11.47 -10.73
N LYS A 289 6.57 10.83 -11.89
CA LYS A 289 7.75 10.93 -12.77
C LYS A 289 9.01 10.47 -12.02
N LEU A 290 10.08 11.27 -12.07
CA LEU A 290 11.38 10.94 -11.49
C LEU A 290 11.36 10.85 -9.96
N ALA A 291 10.32 11.38 -9.30
CA ALA A 291 10.14 11.16 -7.86
C ALA A 291 9.92 9.67 -7.55
N GLY A 292 9.23 8.96 -8.45
CA GLY A 292 9.07 7.50 -8.39
C GLY A 292 10.34 6.72 -8.71
N GLY A 293 11.46 7.39 -8.99
CA GLY A 293 12.74 6.78 -9.37
C GLY A 293 13.05 6.89 -10.87
N LEU A 294 14.24 6.38 -11.24
CA LEU A 294 14.77 6.51 -12.62
C LEU A 294 14.12 5.53 -13.61
N ASN A 295 13.55 4.43 -13.10
CA ASN A 295 12.82 3.46 -13.90
C ASN A 295 11.32 3.61 -13.70
N ASN A 296 10.72 4.47 -14.52
CA ASN A 296 9.31 4.86 -14.38
C ASN A 296 8.30 3.71 -14.60
N TYR A 297 8.72 2.53 -15.05
CA TYR A 297 7.85 1.36 -15.22
C TYR A 297 8.07 0.28 -14.15
N GLN A 298 9.08 0.43 -13.29
CA GLN A 298 9.42 -0.55 -12.27
C GLN A 298 8.32 -0.65 -11.23
N TYR A 299 8.04 -1.87 -10.76
CA TYR A 299 7.18 -2.09 -9.59
C TYR A 299 7.91 -1.74 -8.30
N VAL A 300 8.92 -2.53 -7.94
CA VAL A 300 9.81 -2.29 -6.81
C VAL A 300 11.21 -2.79 -7.14
N PRO A 301 12.26 -2.33 -6.43
CA PRO A 301 13.62 -2.85 -6.60
C PRO A 301 13.75 -4.35 -6.31
N ASN A 302 13.05 -4.84 -5.28
CA ASN A 302 13.09 -6.25 -4.89
C ASN A 302 11.70 -6.74 -4.42
N PRO A 303 11.00 -7.57 -5.21
CA PRO A 303 9.61 -7.97 -4.93
C PRO A 303 9.47 -8.95 -3.75
N THR A 304 10.58 -9.41 -3.17
CA THR A 304 10.56 -10.30 -2.00
C THR A 304 10.64 -9.56 -0.68
N GLY A 305 10.96 -8.26 -0.69
CA GLY A 305 11.11 -7.45 0.51
C GLY A 305 10.40 -6.09 0.45
N TRP A 306 9.90 -5.68 -0.71
CA TRP A 306 9.34 -4.35 -0.95
C TRP A 306 7.94 -4.47 -1.52
N VAL A 307 7.10 -3.48 -1.22
CA VAL A 307 5.73 -3.37 -1.74
C VAL A 307 5.48 -1.95 -2.24
N ASP A 308 4.63 -1.82 -3.26
CA ASP A 308 4.09 -0.52 -3.71
C ASP A 308 2.55 -0.60 -3.71
N PRO A 309 1.90 -0.23 -2.59
CA PRO A 309 0.45 -0.27 -2.44
C PRO A 309 -0.32 0.82 -3.20
N LEU A 310 0.36 1.88 -3.61
CA LEU A 310 -0.28 3.00 -4.31
C LEU A 310 -0.05 2.95 -5.82
N GLY A 311 0.84 2.08 -6.29
CA GLY A 311 1.33 2.16 -7.65
C GLY A 311 2.09 3.46 -7.89
N LEU A 312 2.80 3.98 -6.88
CA LEU A 312 3.69 5.14 -6.95
C LEU A 312 4.98 4.70 -6.29
N SER A 313 6.09 4.68 -7.01
CA SER A 313 7.33 4.09 -6.52
C SER A 313 8.01 5.00 -5.49
N SER A 314 7.49 5.02 -4.26
CA SER A 314 8.16 5.54 -3.05
C SER A 314 8.66 4.34 -2.25
N GLY A 315 9.93 4.02 -2.42
CA GLY A 315 10.56 2.83 -1.86
C GLY A 315 10.24 2.61 -0.37
N CYS A 316 9.38 1.65 -0.06
CA CYS A 316 9.18 1.12 1.28
C CYS A 316 9.57 -0.37 1.31
N PRO A 317 10.67 -0.74 2.00
CA PRO A 317 10.85 -2.11 2.47
C PRO A 317 9.67 -2.44 3.40
N GLY A 318 9.09 -3.63 3.26
CA GLY A 318 7.84 -4.07 3.88
C GLY A 318 7.89 -4.15 5.41
N ASN A 319 7.97 -2.99 6.08
CA ASN A 319 7.80 -2.87 7.51
C ASN A 319 6.33 -2.65 7.84
N ALA A 320 5.83 -3.43 8.80
CA ALA A 320 4.53 -3.19 9.40
C ALA A 320 4.56 -1.84 10.14
N GLY A 321 3.74 -0.90 9.67
CA GLY A 321 3.51 0.39 10.32
C GLY A 321 4.31 1.56 9.74
N ASN A 322 3.57 2.65 9.47
CA ASN A 322 3.97 4.00 9.07
C ASN A 322 4.12 4.27 7.57
N GLY A 323 3.03 4.83 7.03
CA GLY A 323 3.04 6.21 6.51
C GLY A 323 3.92 6.45 5.28
N VAL A 324 3.28 6.35 4.12
CA VAL A 324 3.69 6.93 2.84
C VAL A 324 4.19 8.37 3.03
N ASN A 325 5.36 8.68 2.46
CA ASN A 325 5.67 9.99 1.90
C ASN A 325 6.76 9.86 0.82
N ASP A 326 6.33 9.88 -0.43
CA ASP A 326 7.05 10.45 -1.58
C ASP A 326 6.94 11.98 -1.45
N SER A 327 7.92 12.84 -1.72
CA SER A 327 8.76 12.83 -2.91
C SER A 327 9.89 13.86 -2.81
N THR A 328 10.90 13.54 -3.61
CA THR A 328 12.18 14.19 -3.91
C THR A 328 12.16 15.69 -4.25
N ALA A 329 13.24 16.40 -3.89
CA ALA A 329 13.91 17.31 -4.82
C ALA A 329 15.41 17.43 -4.47
N SER A 330 16.24 17.16 -5.48
CA SER A 330 17.69 17.20 -5.46
C SER A 330 18.19 18.61 -5.83
N SER A 331 19.21 19.13 -5.13
CA SER A 331 20.14 20.11 -5.74
C SER A 331 21.49 20.16 -5.01
N VAL A 332 22.53 19.87 -5.79
CA VAL A 332 23.94 20.35 -5.79
C VAL A 332 24.75 20.41 -4.49
N ALA A 333 25.91 19.75 -4.53
CA ALA A 333 26.99 19.86 -3.56
C ALA A 333 27.64 21.25 -3.57
N GLU A 334 27.87 21.84 -2.40
CA GLU A 334 29.21 22.18 -1.89
C GLU A 334 29.17 22.76 -0.45
N SER A 335 30.05 22.20 0.39
CA SER A 335 30.57 22.69 1.69
C SER A 335 29.59 22.98 2.85
N SER A 336 29.73 22.17 3.91
CA SER A 336 29.11 22.33 5.23
C SER A 336 29.38 23.70 5.86
N PRO A 337 28.42 24.20 6.66
CA PRO A 337 28.62 24.23 8.11
C PRO A 337 27.47 23.55 8.86
N VAL A 338 27.84 22.94 9.99
CA VAL A 338 27.03 22.05 10.85
C VAL A 338 25.71 22.70 11.31
N ALA A 339 24.59 22.04 11.04
CA ALA A 339 23.26 22.36 11.58
C ALA A 339 23.05 21.70 12.97
N PRO A 340 22.25 22.31 13.87
CA PRO A 340 22.04 21.83 15.24
C PRO A 340 21.27 20.50 15.28
N ALA A 341 21.42 19.76 16.39
CA ALA A 341 20.86 18.43 16.62
C ALA A 341 19.36 18.31 16.26
N PRO A 342 18.89 17.11 15.81
CA PRO A 342 17.49 16.90 15.45
C PRO A 342 16.59 17.17 16.66
N ALA A 343 15.52 17.90 16.42
CA ALA A 343 14.56 18.29 17.43
C ALA A 343 13.73 17.07 17.86
N GLU A 344 13.69 16.77 19.16
CA GLU A 344 13.02 15.58 19.70
C GLU A 344 11.53 15.55 19.33
N ASP A 345 11.00 14.36 19.03
CA ASP A 345 9.56 14.13 18.84
C ASP A 345 8.76 14.53 20.09
N LEU A 346 7.46 14.79 19.94
CA LEU A 346 6.57 15.03 21.08
C LEU A 346 6.47 13.81 21.99
N ASP A 347 6.60 14.05 23.28
CA ASP A 347 6.37 13.04 24.31
C ASP A 347 4.91 13.07 24.78
N TRP A 348 4.16 12.08 24.29
CA TRP A 348 2.74 11.85 24.62
C TRP A 348 2.52 11.01 25.88
N LYS A 349 3.57 10.32 26.38
CA LYS A 349 3.43 9.25 27.39
C LYS A 349 3.77 9.73 28.79
N SER A 350 4.69 10.67 28.94
CA SER A 350 5.19 11.08 30.26
C SER A 350 4.24 11.98 31.04
N VAL A 351 3.21 12.56 30.41
CA VAL A 351 2.28 13.47 31.07
C VAL A 351 0.96 12.76 31.37
N VAL A 352 0.94 11.92 32.41
CA VAL A 352 -0.33 11.35 32.90
C VAL A 352 -0.83 12.17 34.10
N PRO A 353 -2.04 12.77 34.06
CA PRO A 353 -2.57 13.51 35.21
C PRO A 353 -2.69 12.62 36.44
N ALA A 354 -1.99 12.98 37.53
CA ALA A 354 -2.07 12.26 38.80
C ALA A 354 -3.32 12.63 39.63
N LYS A 355 -3.94 13.79 39.35
CA LYS A 355 -5.10 14.36 40.06
C LYS A 355 -6.00 15.14 39.08
N GLY A 356 -7.28 15.35 39.43
CA GLY A 356 -8.25 16.14 38.65
C GLY A 356 -9.17 15.34 37.73
N LYS A 357 -10.02 16.05 36.96
CA LYS A 357 -11.06 15.47 36.09
C LYS A 357 -10.54 14.45 35.06
N TYR A 358 -9.26 14.55 34.70
CA TYR A 358 -8.60 13.71 33.69
C TYR A 358 -7.60 12.72 34.29
N LYS A 359 -7.72 12.39 35.58
CA LYS A 359 -6.79 11.47 36.26
C LYS A 359 -6.70 10.13 35.52
N GLY A 360 -5.47 9.73 35.17
CA GLY A 360 -5.20 8.48 34.48
C GLY A 360 -5.49 8.46 32.97
N GLN A 361 -6.02 9.55 32.39
CA GLN A 361 -6.24 9.64 30.95
C GLN A 361 -4.92 9.90 30.21
N SER A 362 -4.70 9.24 29.07
CA SER A 362 -3.55 9.53 28.20
C SER A 362 -3.73 10.87 27.47
N ARG A 363 -2.61 11.46 27.00
CA ARG A 363 -2.66 12.72 26.25
C ARG A 363 -3.16 12.54 24.82
N VAL A 364 -2.93 11.36 24.27
CA VAL A 364 -3.53 10.93 23.00
C VAL A 364 -5.05 10.99 23.11
N ASP A 365 -5.62 10.33 24.12
CA ASP A 365 -7.08 10.32 24.32
C ASP A 365 -7.62 11.74 24.54
N HIS A 366 -6.89 12.57 25.29
CA HIS A 366 -7.32 13.94 25.55
C HIS A 366 -7.41 14.76 24.25
N VAL A 367 -6.39 14.70 23.39
CA VAL A 367 -6.39 15.44 22.11
C VAL A 367 -7.46 14.89 21.17
N GLN A 368 -7.65 13.56 21.14
CA GLN A 368 -8.70 12.95 20.31
C GLN A 368 -10.12 13.34 20.74
N LEU A 369 -10.35 13.78 21.99
CA LEU A 369 -11.63 14.38 22.38
C LEU A 369 -11.97 15.66 21.59
N HIS A 370 -10.97 16.31 20.98
CA HIS A 370 -11.17 17.46 20.10
C HIS A 370 -11.44 17.06 18.64
N ASN A 371 -11.49 15.77 18.30
CA ASN A 371 -11.90 15.32 16.96
C ASN A 371 -13.43 15.33 16.79
N VAL A 372 -14.16 15.35 17.90
CA VAL A 372 -15.63 15.35 17.93
C VAL A 372 -16.12 16.59 18.65
N ASP A 373 -17.13 17.23 18.08
CA ASP A 373 -17.73 18.40 18.72
C ASP A 373 -18.34 18.06 20.08
N ASN A 374 -18.18 18.96 21.04
CA ASN A 374 -18.77 18.85 22.36
C ASN A 374 -19.68 20.05 22.64
N PRO A 375 -21.00 19.93 22.36
CA PRO A 375 -21.97 21.02 22.55
C PRO A 375 -22.06 21.57 23.98
N ALA A 376 -21.57 20.82 24.97
CA ALA A 376 -21.58 21.25 26.37
C ALA A 376 -20.43 22.22 26.72
N LYS A 377 -19.48 22.46 25.82
CA LYS A 377 -18.38 23.43 26.03
C LYS A 377 -18.72 24.79 25.41
N PRO A 378 -18.48 25.92 26.09
CA PRO A 378 -18.76 27.26 25.53
C PRO A 378 -17.95 27.56 24.27
N GLN A 379 -16.64 27.27 24.31
CA GLN A 379 -15.70 27.43 23.20
C GLN A 379 -14.83 26.18 23.12
N HIS A 380 -14.75 25.57 21.93
CA HIS A 380 -14.02 24.33 21.70
C HIS A 380 -13.59 24.21 20.25
N GLY A 381 -12.29 24.12 19.97
CA GLY A 381 -11.81 23.81 18.62
C GLY A 381 -11.99 22.34 18.29
N VAL A 382 -12.54 22.06 17.10
CA VAL A 382 -12.75 20.71 16.58
C VAL A 382 -11.83 20.46 15.39
N PHE A 383 -11.01 19.41 15.44
CA PHE A 383 -10.06 19.06 14.39
C PHE A 383 -10.75 18.69 13.07
N TYR A 384 -10.10 19.06 11.97
CA TYR A 384 -10.31 18.42 10.67
C TYR A 384 -9.25 17.33 10.50
N GLY A 385 -9.67 16.07 10.69
CA GLY A 385 -8.77 14.90 10.69
C GLY A 385 -8.48 14.38 12.10
N ASP A 386 -7.45 13.56 12.23
CA ASP A 386 -7.00 13.08 13.54
C ASP A 386 -6.15 14.13 14.24
N GLY A 387 -6.59 14.56 15.43
CA GLY A 387 -5.92 15.61 16.19
C GLY A 387 -4.49 15.28 16.61
N VAL A 388 -4.11 14.01 16.78
CA VAL A 388 -2.73 13.61 17.13
C VAL A 388 -1.82 13.83 15.93
N ASP A 389 -2.26 13.44 14.73
CA ASP A 389 -1.52 13.65 13.49
C ASP A 389 -1.30 15.14 13.21
N VAL A 390 -2.37 15.94 13.28
CA VAL A 390 -2.31 17.40 13.09
C VAL A 390 -1.39 18.06 14.13
N THR A 391 -1.38 17.54 15.36
CA THR A 391 -0.52 18.04 16.44
C THR A 391 0.95 17.70 16.22
N ASN A 392 1.26 16.49 15.77
CA ASN A 392 2.64 16.11 15.43
C ASN A 392 3.15 16.91 14.22
N GLU A 393 2.29 17.19 13.25
CA GLU A 393 2.61 18.07 12.12
C GLU A 393 2.93 19.50 12.59
N ALA A 394 2.10 20.07 13.48
CA ALA A 394 2.31 21.39 14.03
C ALA A 394 3.62 21.48 14.84
N TRP A 395 3.98 20.44 15.59
CA TRP A 395 5.24 20.40 16.32
C TRP A 395 6.45 20.46 15.38
N ARG A 396 6.47 19.62 14.34
CA ARG A 396 7.56 19.64 13.34
C ARG A 396 7.64 20.99 12.64
N LYS A 397 6.49 21.58 12.32
CA LYS A 397 6.43 22.92 11.73
C LYS A 397 6.97 23.99 12.68
N ALA A 398 6.61 23.95 13.96
CA ALA A 398 7.14 24.88 14.95
C ALA A 398 8.66 24.77 15.09
N GLN A 399 9.20 23.55 15.07
CA GLN A 399 10.64 23.31 15.10
C GLN A 399 11.33 23.87 13.85
N ALA A 400 10.77 23.60 12.66
CA ALA A 400 11.31 24.09 11.39
C ALA A 400 11.27 25.63 11.29
N ASP A 401 10.20 26.25 11.77
CA ASP A 401 9.99 27.70 11.73
C ASP A 401 10.63 28.44 12.92
N GLY A 402 11.26 27.70 13.85
CA GLY A 402 11.85 28.27 15.06
C GLY A 402 10.83 28.89 16.04
N ILE A 403 9.56 28.47 15.95
CA ILE A 403 8.49 28.92 16.85
C ILE A 403 8.67 28.24 18.20
N LYS A 404 8.85 29.05 19.24
CA LYS A 404 9.05 28.55 20.61
C LYS A 404 7.79 28.70 21.44
N PRO A 405 7.53 27.78 22.39
CA PRO A 405 6.47 27.98 23.37
C PRO A 405 6.74 29.25 24.19
N ASP A 406 5.67 29.92 24.61
CA ASP A 406 5.75 31.02 25.56
C ASP A 406 6.16 30.52 26.96
N ALA A 407 6.34 31.45 27.91
CA ALA A 407 6.71 31.13 29.29
C ALA A 407 5.69 30.20 30.01
N THR A 408 4.49 30.05 29.47
CA THR A 408 3.45 29.17 30.00
C THR A 408 3.41 27.82 29.28
N GLY A 409 4.30 27.58 28.31
CA GLY A 409 4.32 26.39 27.47
C GLY A 409 3.26 26.40 26.37
N THR A 410 2.62 27.53 26.07
CA THR A 410 1.70 27.65 24.93
C THR A 410 2.49 27.88 23.66
N LEU A 411 2.21 27.08 22.63
CA LEU A 411 2.82 27.17 21.32
C LEU A 411 1.71 27.33 20.28
N LYS A 412 1.71 28.46 19.57
CA LYS A 412 0.77 28.74 18.48
C LYS A 412 1.48 28.54 17.14
N VAL A 413 0.99 27.60 16.35
CA VAL A 413 1.60 27.22 15.08
C VAL A 413 0.67 27.61 13.93
N PRO A 414 1.07 28.54 13.05
CA PRO A 414 0.30 28.88 11.86
C PRO A 414 0.48 27.79 10.82
N MET A 415 -0.55 26.99 10.57
CA MET A 415 -0.43 25.76 9.79
C MET A 415 -0.47 26.00 8.27
N GLY A 416 -0.85 27.21 7.83
CA GLY A 416 -0.96 27.55 6.40
C GLY A 416 -2.06 26.77 5.65
N LYS A 417 -2.82 25.94 6.37
CA LYS A 417 -3.95 25.15 5.91
C LYS A 417 -4.99 25.09 7.02
N MET A 418 -6.22 24.78 6.64
CA MET A 418 -7.31 24.60 7.60
C MET A 418 -7.05 23.37 8.46
N VAL A 419 -7.11 23.53 9.79
CA VAL A 419 -6.83 22.47 10.78
C VAL A 419 -7.99 22.15 11.70
N GLY A 420 -8.99 23.02 11.74
CA GLY A 420 -10.23 22.75 12.47
C GLY A 420 -11.28 23.82 12.27
N ARG A 421 -12.32 23.72 13.08
CA ARG A 421 -13.42 24.69 13.12
C ARG A 421 -13.83 25.00 14.56
N SER A 422 -14.61 26.06 14.74
CA SER A 422 -15.30 26.30 16.00
C SER A 422 -16.30 25.18 16.30
N GLY A 423 -16.38 24.82 17.58
CA GLY A 423 -17.26 23.84 18.17
C GLY A 423 -17.79 24.31 19.51
N GLY A 424 -18.64 23.50 20.14
CA GLY A 424 -19.35 23.86 21.35
C GLY A 424 -20.42 24.92 21.10
N GLY A 425 -20.54 25.89 22.01
CA GLY A 425 -21.46 27.03 21.90
C GLY A 425 -21.23 27.89 20.65
N GLU A 426 -20.06 27.78 20.02
CA GLU A 426 -19.68 28.52 18.80
C GLU A 426 -19.74 27.68 17.51
N ALA A 427 -20.22 26.43 17.57
CA ALA A 427 -20.28 25.55 16.39
C ALA A 427 -21.04 26.19 15.22
N ASN A 428 -22.14 26.90 15.51
CA ASN A 428 -22.98 27.56 14.52
C ASN A 428 -22.33 28.77 13.84
N LEU A 429 -21.23 29.30 14.38
CA LEU A 429 -20.49 30.41 13.77
C LEU A 429 -19.66 29.93 12.56
N GLY A 430 -19.40 28.62 12.44
CA GLY A 430 -18.69 28.04 11.30
C GLY A 430 -17.29 28.60 11.08
N LYS A 431 -16.65 29.15 12.13
CA LYS A 431 -15.31 29.72 12.02
C LYS A 431 -14.32 28.62 11.69
N LEU A 432 -13.47 28.87 10.69
CA LEU A 432 -12.42 27.95 10.28
C LEU A 432 -11.10 28.38 10.91
N PHE A 433 -10.37 27.42 11.46
CA PHE A 433 -9.11 27.65 12.15
C PHE A 433 -7.95 27.16 11.29
N TYR A 434 -6.94 28.02 11.16
CA TYR A 434 -5.70 27.79 10.41
C TYR A 434 -4.47 27.75 11.34
N ASN A 435 -4.68 27.95 12.64
CA ASN A 435 -3.67 27.88 13.68
C ASN A 435 -3.94 26.67 14.58
N LEU A 436 -2.87 26.05 15.05
CA LEU A 436 -2.93 25.06 16.10
C LEU A 436 -2.32 25.61 17.37
N GLU A 437 -3.06 25.54 18.47
CA GLU A 437 -2.55 25.88 19.79
C GLU A 437 -2.23 24.61 20.55
N MET A 438 -0.95 24.48 20.92
CA MET A 438 -0.43 23.36 21.69
C MET A 438 -0.04 23.84 23.08
N LYS A 439 -0.29 23.01 24.08
CA LYS A 439 0.16 23.25 25.45
C LYS A 439 1.17 22.19 25.83
N LEU A 440 2.38 22.61 26.15
CA LEU A 440 3.49 21.77 26.57
C LEU A 440 3.82 22.02 28.04
N VAL A 441 4.48 21.05 28.67
CA VAL A 441 5.19 21.31 29.92
C VAL A 441 6.36 22.25 29.59
N PRO A 442 6.50 23.40 30.27
CA PRO A 442 7.52 24.39 29.97
C PRO A 442 8.92 23.78 29.80
N GLU A 443 9.66 24.24 28.80
CA GLU A 443 11.03 23.80 28.48
C GLU A 443 11.17 22.31 28.12
N THR A 444 10.08 21.62 27.79
CA THR A 444 10.09 20.22 27.35
C THR A 444 9.27 20.01 26.08
N ASN A 445 9.42 18.84 25.46
CA ASN A 445 8.58 18.31 24.38
C ASN A 445 7.34 17.53 24.89
N LYS A 446 7.04 17.61 26.19
CA LYS A 446 5.95 16.84 26.82
C LYS A 446 4.61 17.54 26.63
N ILE A 447 3.70 16.93 25.88
CA ILE A 447 2.42 17.55 25.52
C ILE A 447 1.36 17.39 26.61
N ILE A 448 0.61 18.47 26.86
CA ILE A 448 -0.52 18.53 27.80
C ILE A 448 -1.85 18.46 27.04
N THR A 449 -2.00 19.24 25.96
CA THR A 449 -3.17 19.20 25.06
C THR A 449 -2.85 19.97 23.78
N SER A 450 -3.72 19.86 22.79
CA SER A 450 -3.66 20.59 21.53
C SER A 450 -5.06 20.72 20.96
N TYR A 451 -5.36 21.88 20.36
CA TYR A 451 -6.62 22.13 19.69
C TYR A 451 -6.51 23.21 18.60
N PRO A 452 -7.37 23.14 17.57
CA PRO A 452 -7.52 24.23 16.61
C PRO A 452 -8.00 25.52 17.28
N ALA A 453 -7.40 26.65 16.93
CA ALA A 453 -7.74 27.95 17.50
C ALA A 453 -7.60 29.06 16.44
N GLU A 454 -8.14 30.24 16.76
CA GLU A 454 -8.02 31.45 15.92
C GLU A 454 -6.58 31.86 15.65
#